data_AF-A0A7S2LYD0-F1
#
_entry.id   AF-A0A7S2LYD0-F1
#
_cell.length_a   1.000
_cell.length_b   1.000
_cell.length_c   1.000
_cell.angle_alpha   90.00
_cell.angle_beta   90.00
_cell.angle_gamma   90.00
#
_symmetry.space_group_name_H-M   'P 1'
#
loop_
_entity.id
_entity.type
_entity.pdbx_description
1 polymer ?
#
loop_
_entity_poly.entity_id
_entity_poly.type
_entity_poly.pdbx_seq_one_letter_code
_entity_poly.pdbx_strand_id
1 'polypeptide(L)'
;PTNVQTPDPTSLPTNVPTSNPTALPTGNPTTPPTNDPTNADATVYCPSEAGTSVALASGIKSFARSTASSFCGIFIELESGDLIPYARSYSANDWEPSPGPKAVPYSGIECGDLVCTVDLAPPSSGSYVIMTKLTSALEDKDKIARFLEMASFGPMFS
;
A
#
# COMPACT_ATOMS: atom_id res chain seq x y z
N PRO A 1 1.96 83.83 -13.85
CA PRO A 1 2.24 83.46 -12.45
C PRO A 1 1.23 82.42 -11.94
N THR A 2 1.77 81.36 -11.36
CA THR A 2 1.22 80.03 -11.07
C THR A 2 0.05 80.02 -10.07
N ASN A 3 -0.94 79.14 -10.27
CA ASN A 3 -1.41 78.29 -9.17
C ASN A 3 -1.89 76.93 -9.69
N VAL A 4 -1.34 75.89 -9.06
CA VAL A 4 -1.58 74.47 -9.22
C VAL A 4 -2.64 74.09 -8.20
N GLN A 5 -3.56 73.18 -8.51
CA GLN A 5 -3.96 72.08 -7.62
C GLN A 5 -5.03 71.20 -8.28
N THR A 6 -4.61 69.98 -8.57
CA THR A 6 -5.40 68.80 -8.90
C THR A 6 -6.24 68.39 -7.68
N PRO A 7 -7.53 68.05 -7.80
CA PRO A 7 -8.27 67.46 -6.69
C PRO A 7 -7.96 65.96 -6.54
N ASP A 8 -7.44 65.60 -5.36
CA ASP A 8 -7.32 64.23 -4.86
C ASP A 8 -8.69 63.53 -4.80
N PRO A 9 -8.80 62.27 -5.25
CA PRO A 9 -9.97 61.47 -4.96
C PRO A 9 -9.71 60.48 -3.81
N THR A 10 -10.80 60.28 -3.06
CA THR A 10 -11.26 59.01 -2.47
C THR A 10 -10.69 58.52 -1.13
N SER A 11 -11.51 58.80 -0.10
CA SER A 11 -12.08 57.85 0.88
C SER A 11 -11.15 56.86 1.57
N LEU A 12 -10.95 57.10 2.88
CA LEU A 12 -10.48 56.11 3.85
C LEU A 12 -11.32 54.82 3.81
N PRO A 13 -10.69 53.64 3.85
CA PRO A 13 -11.35 52.46 4.37
C PRO A 13 -11.13 52.37 5.89
N THR A 14 -12.21 52.64 6.63
CA THR A 14 -12.42 52.18 7.99
C THR A 14 -12.73 50.68 7.94
N ASN A 15 -11.91 49.84 8.58
CA ASN A 15 -12.31 48.73 9.45
C ASN A 15 -11.12 47.80 9.69
N VAL A 16 -10.60 47.87 10.92
CA VAL A 16 -9.63 46.93 11.47
C VAL A 16 -10.36 45.65 11.85
N PRO A 17 -9.98 44.46 11.35
CA PRO A 17 -10.41 43.22 11.97
C PRO A 17 -9.49 42.94 13.17
N THR A 18 -9.93 43.31 14.36
CA THR A 18 -9.41 42.73 15.61
C THR A 18 -10.06 41.37 15.83
N SER A 19 -9.41 40.33 15.34
CA SER A 19 -9.57 38.97 15.83
C SER A 19 -8.27 38.20 15.58
N ASN A 20 -7.37 38.27 16.55
CA ASN A 20 -6.25 37.34 16.66
C ASN A 20 -6.78 35.90 16.60
N PRO A 21 -6.27 35.03 15.73
CA PRO A 21 -6.49 33.60 15.89
C PRO A 21 -5.60 33.11 17.05
N THR A 22 -6.17 33.04 18.26
CA THR A 22 -5.55 32.40 19.43
C THR A 22 -5.67 30.88 19.37
N ALA A 23 -5.28 30.28 18.25
CA ALA A 23 -5.17 28.84 18.12
C ALA A 23 -3.87 28.53 17.36
N LEU A 24 -2.79 28.38 18.11
CA LEU A 24 -1.59 27.71 17.64
C LEU A 24 -2.02 26.30 17.17
N PRO A 25 -1.65 25.82 15.97
CA PRO A 25 -1.90 24.44 15.61
C PRO A 25 -1.06 23.54 16.53
N THR A 26 -1.68 22.96 17.55
CA THR A 26 -1.04 21.99 18.46
C THR A 26 -0.94 20.59 17.86
N GLY A 27 -1.17 20.44 16.56
CA GLY A 27 -0.89 19.22 15.82
C GLY A 27 0.46 19.31 15.15
N ASN A 28 1.55 19.06 15.87
CA ASN A 28 2.72 18.51 15.19
C ASN A 28 2.26 17.22 14.49
N PRO A 29 2.54 17.01 13.20
CA PRO A 29 2.40 15.68 12.62
C PRO A 29 3.27 14.74 13.46
N THR A 30 2.64 13.83 14.21
CA THR A 30 3.34 12.81 15.01
C THR A 30 4.06 11.79 14.13
N THR A 31 3.90 11.90 12.81
CA THR A 31 4.58 11.11 11.80
C THR A 31 5.35 12.04 10.86
N PRO A 32 6.68 11.89 10.71
CA PRO A 32 7.37 12.53 9.61
C PRO A 32 6.74 12.04 8.29
N PRO A 33 6.63 12.88 7.25
CA PRO A 33 6.30 12.39 5.92
C PRO A 33 7.37 11.35 5.54
N THR A 34 6.96 10.10 5.33
CA THR A 34 7.81 9.00 4.83
C THR A 34 8.14 9.20 3.34
N ASN A 35 8.64 10.39 2.99
CA ASN A 35 9.19 10.71 1.69
C ASN A 35 10.72 10.71 1.78
N ASP A 36 11.29 9.62 2.27
CA ASP A 36 12.63 9.25 1.81
C ASP A 36 12.44 8.61 0.43
N PRO A 37 13.22 8.98 -0.60
CA PRO A 37 13.31 8.18 -1.79
C PRO A 37 14.09 6.93 -1.40
N THR A 38 13.43 5.91 -0.84
CA THR A 38 14.06 4.60 -0.63
C THR A 38 14.19 3.89 -1.98
N ASN A 39 15.03 4.44 -2.85
CA ASN A 39 15.73 3.69 -3.90
C ASN A 39 16.86 2.91 -3.25
N ALA A 40 16.49 1.98 -2.39
CA ALA A 40 17.28 0.82 -2.08
C ALA A 40 16.32 -0.35 -2.20
N ASP A 41 16.78 -1.42 -2.85
CA ASP A 41 16.13 -2.73 -2.98
C ASP A 41 15.90 -3.39 -1.61
N ALA A 42 15.16 -2.71 -0.73
CA ALA A 42 14.84 -3.19 0.60
C ALA A 42 13.83 -4.32 0.46
N THR A 43 14.16 -5.46 1.04
CA THR A 43 13.25 -6.60 1.12
C THR A 43 12.01 -6.18 1.90
N VAL A 44 10.85 -6.32 1.26
CA VAL A 44 9.53 -6.14 1.87
C VAL A 44 9.21 -7.39 2.68
N TYR A 45 8.85 -7.19 3.94
CA TYR A 45 8.38 -8.25 4.83
C TYR A 45 6.87 -8.22 4.96
N CYS A 46 6.31 -9.41 5.15
CA CYS A 46 4.91 -9.58 5.48
C CYS A 46 4.58 -8.86 6.80
N PRO A 47 3.49 -8.09 6.89
CA PRO A 47 3.09 -7.44 8.13
C PRO A 47 2.98 -8.45 9.29
N SER A 48 3.43 -8.09 10.49
CA SER A 48 3.40 -9.00 11.65
C SER A 48 2.01 -9.18 12.25
N GLU A 49 1.12 -8.21 12.04
CA GLU A 49 -0.24 -8.19 12.59
C GLU A 49 -1.27 -8.56 11.53
N ALA A 50 -2.11 -9.56 11.83
CA ALA A 50 -3.18 -9.96 10.94
C ALA A 50 -4.18 -8.82 10.74
N GLY A 51 -4.57 -8.57 9.49
CA GLY A 51 -5.53 -7.51 9.16
C GLY A 51 -4.92 -6.11 8.97
N THR A 52 -3.61 -5.95 9.15
CA THR A 52 -2.91 -4.73 8.73
C THR A 52 -2.54 -4.80 7.25
N SER A 53 -2.79 -3.71 6.52
CA SER A 53 -2.35 -3.52 5.14
C SER A 53 -1.20 -2.52 5.07
N VAL A 54 -0.20 -2.83 4.26
CA VAL A 54 0.92 -1.93 3.97
C VAL A 54 0.93 -1.63 2.48
N ALA A 55 0.88 -0.35 2.12
CA ALA A 55 0.89 0.09 0.74
C ALA A 55 2.24 -0.19 0.06
N LEU A 56 2.18 -0.58 -1.21
CA LEU A 56 3.36 -0.85 -2.04
C LEU A 56 3.34 0.05 -3.28
N ALA A 57 4.50 0.61 -3.60
CA ALA A 57 4.71 1.26 -4.88
C ALA A 57 4.87 0.22 -6.00
N SER A 58 4.42 0.55 -7.20
CA SER A 58 4.65 -0.24 -8.42
C SER A 58 6.14 -0.42 -8.76
N GLY A 59 6.41 -1.34 -9.68
CA GLY A 59 7.74 -1.76 -10.11
C GLY A 59 8.19 -3.07 -9.47
N ILE A 60 9.39 -3.53 -9.84
CA ILE A 60 9.97 -4.75 -9.28
C ILE A 60 10.33 -4.52 -7.81
N LYS A 61 9.88 -5.43 -6.94
CA LYS A 61 10.13 -5.38 -5.49
C LYS A 61 10.61 -6.74 -4.99
N SER A 62 11.55 -6.72 -4.05
CA SER A 62 12.01 -7.92 -3.34
C SER A 62 11.14 -8.20 -2.13
N PHE A 63 10.67 -9.43 -1.98
CA PHE A 63 9.82 -9.88 -0.88
C PHE A 63 10.47 -11.05 -0.14
N ALA A 64 10.45 -11.00 1.18
CA ALA A 64 10.72 -12.17 2.00
C ALA A 64 9.57 -13.18 1.84
N ARG A 65 9.88 -14.46 1.98
CA ARG A 65 8.83 -15.49 2.10
C ARG A 65 8.01 -15.27 3.37
N SER A 66 6.77 -15.75 3.34
CA SER A 66 5.95 -15.89 4.56
C SER A 66 6.65 -16.76 5.61
N THR A 67 6.19 -16.70 6.85
CA THR A 67 6.63 -17.68 7.87
C THR A 67 5.93 -19.02 7.67
N ALA A 68 6.44 -20.09 8.29
CA ALA A 68 5.87 -21.44 8.20
C ALA A 68 4.38 -21.53 8.60
N SER A 69 3.89 -20.57 9.40
CA SER A 69 2.53 -20.50 9.93
C SER A 69 1.75 -19.26 9.49
N SER A 70 2.16 -18.59 8.41
CA SER A 70 1.41 -17.45 7.87
C SER A 70 1.09 -17.60 6.40
N PHE A 71 0.04 -16.89 5.99
CA PHE A 71 -0.23 -16.53 4.60
C PHE A 71 0.11 -15.04 4.46
N CYS A 72 0.75 -14.71 3.36
CA CYS A 72 1.09 -13.35 2.98
C CYS A 72 0.66 -13.12 1.53
N GLY A 73 -0.14 -12.09 1.30
CA GLY A 73 -0.70 -11.81 -0.01
C GLY A 73 -0.45 -10.37 -0.43
N ILE A 74 -0.17 -10.18 -1.71
CA ILE A 74 -0.20 -8.89 -2.38
C ILE A 74 -1.55 -8.79 -3.08
N PHE A 75 -2.23 -7.67 -2.88
CA PHE A 75 -3.53 -7.37 -3.43
C PHE A 75 -3.50 -6.02 -4.15
N ILE A 76 -4.38 -5.86 -5.13
CA ILE A 76 -4.76 -4.54 -5.64
C ILE A 76 -6.02 -4.15 -4.85
N GLU A 77 -5.90 -3.10 -4.03
CA GLU A 77 -7.01 -2.49 -3.32
C GLU A 77 -7.66 -1.43 -4.20
N LEU A 78 -8.93 -1.63 -4.54
CA LEU A 78 -9.73 -0.68 -5.31
C LEU A 78 -10.28 0.45 -4.42
N GLU A 79 -10.72 1.55 -5.02
CA GLU A 79 -11.41 2.64 -4.30
C GLU A 79 -12.69 2.17 -3.58
N SER A 80 -13.31 1.08 -4.03
CA SER A 80 -14.45 0.43 -3.37
C SER A 80 -14.07 -0.27 -2.05
N GLY A 81 -12.78 -0.49 -1.80
CA GLY A 81 -12.27 -1.34 -0.73
C GLY A 81 -12.16 -2.82 -1.11
N ASP A 82 -12.52 -3.19 -2.35
CA ASP A 82 -12.36 -4.57 -2.83
C ASP A 82 -10.88 -4.91 -3.00
N LEU A 83 -10.51 -6.12 -2.56
CA LEU A 83 -9.16 -6.66 -2.68
C LEU A 83 -9.09 -7.69 -3.80
N ILE A 84 -8.27 -7.42 -4.81
CA ILE A 84 -8.02 -8.35 -5.92
C ILE A 84 -6.68 -9.07 -5.67
N PRO A 85 -6.65 -10.41 -5.55
CA PRO A 85 -5.42 -11.17 -5.37
C PRO A 85 -4.44 -10.98 -6.52
N TYR A 86 -3.19 -10.67 -6.20
CA TYR A 86 -2.12 -10.46 -7.18
C TYR A 86 -1.05 -11.56 -7.12
N ALA A 87 -0.43 -11.75 -5.96
CA ALA A 87 0.59 -12.76 -5.70
C ALA A 87 0.52 -13.19 -4.22
N ARG A 88 1.05 -14.37 -3.89
CA ARG A 88 1.00 -14.90 -2.52
C ARG A 88 2.22 -15.73 -2.15
N SER A 89 2.54 -15.78 -0.86
CA SER A 89 3.44 -16.75 -0.23
C SER A 89 2.77 -17.29 1.02
N TYR A 90 2.87 -18.60 1.25
CA TYR A 90 2.31 -19.24 2.44
C TYR A 90 3.21 -20.36 2.94
N SER A 91 3.22 -20.54 4.27
CA SER A 91 3.96 -21.61 4.93
C SER A 91 5.43 -21.70 4.54
N ALA A 92 6.10 -20.54 4.44
CA ALA A 92 7.51 -20.42 4.04
C ALA A 92 7.84 -20.91 2.62
N ASN A 93 6.84 -21.10 1.77
CA ASN A 93 7.05 -21.35 0.35
C ASN A 93 7.39 -20.06 -0.42
N ASP A 94 7.93 -20.25 -1.61
CA ASP A 94 8.14 -19.19 -2.59
C ASP A 94 6.86 -18.39 -2.89
N TRP A 95 7.06 -17.19 -3.41
CA TRP A 95 5.97 -16.41 -3.96
C TRP A 95 5.48 -17.05 -5.25
N GLU A 96 4.16 -17.07 -5.44
CA GLU A 96 3.51 -17.56 -6.64
C GLU A 96 2.39 -16.61 -7.08
N PRO A 97 1.99 -16.65 -8.37
CA PRO A 97 0.79 -15.97 -8.82
C PRO A 97 -0.43 -16.37 -8.00
N SER A 98 -1.27 -15.40 -7.66
CA SER A 98 -2.60 -15.73 -7.13
C SER A 98 -3.51 -16.28 -8.24
N PRO A 99 -4.62 -16.95 -7.91
CA PRO A 99 -5.64 -17.26 -8.90
C PRO A 99 -6.32 -15.99 -9.42
N GLY A 100 -6.59 -15.95 -10.73
CA GLY A 100 -7.43 -14.93 -11.35
C GLY A 100 -6.75 -14.09 -12.44
N PRO A 101 -7.54 -13.32 -13.21
CA PRO A 101 -7.08 -12.63 -14.41
C PRO A 101 -6.18 -11.40 -14.13
N LYS A 102 -6.07 -11.00 -12.88
CA LYS A 102 -5.27 -9.85 -12.44
C LYS A 102 -4.00 -10.25 -11.70
N ALA A 103 -3.75 -11.55 -11.55
CA ALA A 103 -2.55 -12.04 -10.92
C ALA A 103 -1.29 -11.66 -11.71
N VAL A 104 -0.16 -11.57 -11.01
CA VAL A 104 1.14 -11.45 -11.65
C VAL A 104 1.37 -12.66 -12.57
N PRO A 105 1.91 -12.48 -13.79
CA PRO A 105 2.30 -13.63 -14.61
C PRO A 105 3.44 -14.39 -13.93
N TYR A 106 3.59 -15.69 -14.21
CA TYR A 106 4.73 -16.48 -13.68
C TYR A 106 6.09 -15.86 -14.02
N SER A 107 6.23 -15.22 -15.18
CA SER A 107 7.45 -14.52 -15.58
C SER A 107 7.71 -13.23 -14.80
N GLY A 108 6.74 -12.75 -14.03
CA GLY A 108 6.87 -11.59 -13.15
C GLY A 108 7.27 -11.98 -11.72
N ILE A 109 7.59 -13.25 -11.46
CA ILE A 109 8.14 -13.71 -10.18
C ILE A 109 9.44 -14.47 -10.43
N GLU A 110 10.49 -14.08 -9.71
CA GLU A 110 11.75 -14.83 -9.66
C GLU A 110 12.15 -15.03 -8.20
N CYS A 111 12.36 -16.28 -7.80
CA CYS A 111 12.71 -16.61 -6.41
C CYS A 111 14.16 -17.10 -6.32
N GLY A 112 14.95 -16.46 -5.45
CA GLY A 112 16.25 -16.94 -5.00
C GLY A 112 16.17 -17.68 -3.67
N ASP A 113 17.30 -17.86 -3.00
CA ASP A 113 17.37 -18.68 -1.78
C ASP A 113 16.57 -18.12 -0.59
N LEU A 114 16.47 -16.78 -0.47
CA LEU A 114 15.88 -16.11 0.71
C LEU A 114 14.79 -15.08 0.37
N VAL A 115 14.77 -14.58 -0.86
CA VAL A 115 13.84 -13.54 -1.32
C VAL A 115 13.33 -13.85 -2.72
N CYS A 116 12.12 -13.40 -3.02
CA CYS A 116 11.57 -13.41 -4.37
C CYS A 116 11.41 -11.98 -4.87
N THR A 117 11.73 -11.71 -6.12
CA THR A 117 11.32 -10.48 -6.78
C THR A 117 9.95 -10.68 -7.43
N VAL A 118 9.06 -9.72 -7.25
CA VAL A 118 7.75 -9.68 -7.91
C VAL A 118 7.63 -8.35 -8.67
N ASP A 119 7.28 -8.42 -9.95
CA ASP A 119 7.00 -7.24 -10.78
C ASP A 119 5.58 -6.72 -10.47
N LEU A 120 5.49 -5.58 -9.80
CA LEU A 120 4.23 -4.89 -9.53
C LEU A 120 3.90 -3.91 -10.66
N ALA A 121 3.49 -4.44 -11.81
CA ALA A 121 3.11 -3.62 -12.96
C ALA A 121 2.04 -2.56 -12.55
N PRO A 122 2.16 -1.28 -12.96
CA PRO A 122 1.20 -0.26 -12.56
C PRO A 122 -0.25 -0.69 -12.80
N PRO A 123 -1.11 -0.74 -11.76
CA PRO A 123 -2.47 -1.23 -11.92
C PRO A 123 -3.31 -0.18 -12.66
N SER A 124 -4.28 -0.64 -13.45
CA SER A 124 -5.23 0.25 -14.14
C SER A 124 -6.16 1.03 -13.19
N SER A 125 -6.28 0.55 -11.95
CA SER A 125 -7.16 1.08 -10.91
C SER A 125 -6.68 0.57 -9.56
N GLY A 126 -6.82 1.39 -8.51
CA GLY A 126 -6.45 1.01 -7.15
C GLY A 126 -4.95 1.12 -6.87
N SER A 127 -4.52 0.52 -5.77
CA SER A 127 -3.12 0.54 -5.33
C SER A 127 -2.72 -0.80 -4.73
N TYR A 128 -1.43 -1.13 -4.80
CA TYR A 128 -0.95 -2.38 -4.22
C TYR A 128 -0.88 -2.29 -2.69
N VAL A 129 -1.30 -3.37 -2.04
CA VAL A 129 -1.12 -3.57 -0.59
C VAL A 129 -0.60 -4.98 -0.33
N ILE A 130 0.23 -5.13 0.71
CA ILE A 130 0.61 -6.43 1.27
C ILE A 130 -0.06 -6.64 2.62
N MET A 131 -0.56 -7.86 2.84
CA MET A 131 -1.32 -8.22 4.02
C MET A 131 -0.91 -9.61 4.50
N THR A 132 -0.97 -9.81 5.81
CA THR A 132 -0.74 -11.11 6.45
C THR A 132 -2.01 -11.65 7.06
N LYS A 133 -2.22 -12.96 6.92
CA LYS A 133 -3.18 -13.73 7.71
C LYS A 133 -2.41 -14.79 8.49
N LEU A 134 -2.43 -14.70 9.82
CA LEU A 134 -1.82 -15.69 10.69
C LEU A 134 -2.66 -16.97 10.65
N THR A 135 -2.02 -18.12 10.48
CA THR A 135 -2.72 -19.41 10.35
C THR A 135 -2.85 -20.13 11.69
N SER A 136 -2.09 -19.69 12.71
CA SER A 136 -2.23 -20.08 14.11
C SER A 136 -3.41 -19.39 14.81
N ALA A 137 -3.93 -18.29 14.26
CA ALA A 137 -5.11 -17.59 14.76
C ALA A 137 -6.44 -18.18 14.25
N LEU A 138 -6.38 -19.27 13.48
CA LEU A 138 -7.52 -19.83 12.77
C LEU A 138 -7.89 -21.19 13.38
N GLU A 139 -9.05 -21.23 14.05
CA GLU A 139 -9.67 -22.46 14.56
C GLU A 139 -9.96 -23.45 13.40
N ASP A 140 -10.08 -24.74 13.72
CA ASP A 140 -9.97 -25.88 12.80
C ASP A 140 -10.90 -25.86 11.57
N LYS A 141 -11.98 -25.07 11.56
CA LYS A 141 -12.87 -24.93 10.39
C LYS A 141 -12.23 -24.17 9.23
N ASP A 142 -11.36 -23.21 9.53
CA ASP A 142 -10.67 -22.39 8.52
C ASP A 142 -9.51 -23.14 7.85
N LYS A 143 -8.99 -24.20 8.50
CA LYS A 143 -8.00 -25.09 7.89
C LYS A 143 -8.61 -25.89 6.73
N ILE A 144 -9.89 -26.28 6.84
CA ILE A 144 -10.63 -26.97 5.77
C ILE A 144 -10.94 -26.00 4.63
N ALA A 145 -11.39 -24.77 4.93
CA ALA A 145 -11.59 -23.74 3.91
C ALA A 145 -10.30 -23.45 3.14
N ARG A 146 -9.17 -23.28 3.84
CA ARG A 146 -7.85 -23.09 3.21
C ARG A 146 -7.42 -24.29 2.36
N PHE A 147 -7.69 -25.52 2.79
CA PHE A 147 -7.44 -26.72 1.98
C PHE A 147 -8.28 -26.73 0.71
N LEU A 148 -9.55 -26.34 0.80
CA LEU A 148 -10.43 -26.21 -0.36
C LEU A 148 -9.99 -25.07 -1.31
N GLU A 149 -9.51 -23.95 -0.78
CA GLU A 149 -8.92 -22.85 -1.57
C GLU A 149 -7.62 -23.27 -2.28
N MET A 150 -6.77 -24.07 -1.61
CA MET A 150 -5.54 -24.61 -2.21
C MET A 150 -5.79 -25.71 -3.25
N ALA A 151 -6.85 -26.52 -3.08
CA ALA A 151 -7.21 -27.60 -3.99
C ALA A 151 -8.04 -27.15 -5.21
N SER A 152 -8.46 -25.88 -5.27
CA SER A 152 -9.30 -25.37 -6.36
C SER A 152 -8.51 -25.01 -7.63
N PHE A 153 -7.18 -24.85 -7.55
CA PHE A 153 -6.32 -24.62 -8.72
C PHE A 153 -4.97 -25.33 -8.53
N GLY A 154 -4.92 -26.62 -8.88
CA GLY A 154 -3.70 -27.43 -8.85
C GLY A 154 -2.74 -27.13 -10.02
N PRO A 155 -1.52 -27.69 -10.00
CA PRO A 155 -0.55 -27.53 -11.08
C PRO A 155 -0.95 -28.39 -12.30
N MET A 156 -1.18 -27.76 -13.45
CA MET A 156 -1.21 -28.47 -14.72
C MET A 156 0.23 -28.54 -15.25
N PHE A 157 0.96 -29.58 -14.84
CA PHE A 157 2.17 -29.99 -15.54
C PHE A 157 1.74 -30.62 -16.88
N SER A 158 2.25 -30.09 -17.99
CA SER A 158 2.27 -30.76 -19.30
C SER A 158 3.55 -31.56 -19.45
#